data_AF-A0AAD5R3W1-F1
#
_entry.id   AF-A0AAD5R3W1-F1
#
_cell.length_a   1.000
_cell.length_b   1.000
_cell.length_c   1.000
_cell.angle_alpha   90.00
_cell.angle_beta   90.00
_cell.angle_gamma   90.00
#
_symmetry.space_group_name_H-M   'P 1'
#
loop_
_entity.id
_entity.type
_entity.pdbx_description
1 polymer ?
#
loop_
_entity_poly.entity_id
_entity_poly.type
_entity_poly.pdbx_seq_one_letter_code
_entity_poly.pdbx_strand_id
1 'polypeptide(L)' 'MEENRCMNLFQTTNIIMANWSKAMWQSVVNRAIRMLAWGPYGSHFFSAFATVN' A
#
# COMPACT_ATOMS: atom_id res chain seq x y z
N MET A 1 13.14 31.60 17.80
CA MET A 1 13.74 30.28 18.05
C MET A 1 12.64 29.48 18.74
N GLU A 2 11.91 28.58 18.11
CA GLU A 2 12.37 27.43 17.33
C GLU A 2 11.50 27.23 16.07
N GLU A 3 12.15 27.30 14.92
CA GLU A 3 11.64 26.89 13.62
C GLU A 3 11.67 25.35 13.57
N ASN A 4 10.51 24.73 13.76
CA ASN A 4 10.35 23.27 13.72
C ASN A 4 8.84 22.99 13.49
N ARG A 5 8.37 22.50 12.34
CA ARG A 5 8.99 21.63 11.35
C ARG A 5 8.27 21.80 10.00
N CYS A 6 9.04 21.97 8.94
CA CYS A 6 8.57 21.74 7.58
C CYS A 6 7.91 20.35 7.45
N MET A 7 6.92 20.27 6.56
CA MET A 7 6.16 19.09 6.15
C MET A 7 5.10 18.62 7.15
N ASN A 8 3.97 19.34 7.20
CA ASN A 8 2.68 18.66 7.36
C ASN A 8 2.52 17.72 6.16
N LEU A 9 3.09 16.53 6.26
CA LEU A 9 2.70 15.40 5.45
C LEU A 9 1.20 15.27 5.68
N PHE A 10 0.38 15.69 4.70
CA PHE A 10 -1.04 15.37 4.68
C PHE A 10 -1.15 13.84 4.54
N GLN A 11 -0.89 13.11 5.62
CA GLN A 11 -1.28 11.72 5.73
C GLN A 11 -2.79 11.76 5.85
N THR A 12 -3.46 11.56 4.71
CA THR A 12 -4.83 11.11 4.69
C THR A 12 -4.85 9.71 5.31
N THR A 13 -4.84 9.67 6.64
CA THR A 13 -5.01 8.44 7.38
C THR A 13 -6.48 8.06 7.25
N ASN A 14 -6.80 7.28 6.23
CA ASN A 14 -8.11 6.66 6.12
C ASN A 14 -8.31 5.80 7.37
N ILE A 15 -9.17 6.26 8.29
CA ILE A 15 -9.40 5.64 9.62
C ILE A 15 -9.71 4.15 9.50
N ILE A 16 -10.41 3.74 8.44
CA ILE A 16 -10.74 2.33 8.19
C ILE A 16 -9.45 1.54 7.94
N MET A 17 -8.61 2.01 7.00
CA MET A 17 -7.34 1.37 6.66
C MET A 17 -6.30 1.46 7.80
N ALA A 18 -6.37 2.51 8.62
CA ALA A 18 -5.50 2.69 9.78
C ALA A 18 -5.69 1.61 10.85
N ASN A 19 -6.92 1.11 10.98
CA ASN A 19 -7.28 0.10 11.99
C ASN A 19 -7.33 -1.33 11.42
N TRP A 20 -6.83 -1.54 10.20
CA TRP A 20 -6.77 -2.87 9.62
C TRP A 20 -5.67 -3.69 10.26
N SER A 21 -5.99 -4.95 10.55
CA SER A 21 -4.97 -5.93 10.93
C SER A 21 -4.03 -6.20 9.75
N LYS A 22 -2.84 -6.72 10.05
CA LYS A 22 -1.87 -7.16 9.04
C LYS A 22 -2.49 -8.13 8.02
N ALA A 23 -3.35 -9.03 8.45
CA ALA A 23 -4.02 -9.99 7.57
C ALA A 23 -5.01 -9.32 6.58
N MET A 24 -5.68 -8.26 7.01
CA MET A 24 -6.57 -7.49 6.14
C MET A 24 -5.76 -6.73 5.08
N TRP A 25 -4.67 -6.08 5.48
CA TRP A 25 -3.73 -5.45 4.55
C TRP A 25 -3.18 -6.47 3.54
N GLN A 26 -2.74 -7.63 4.02
CA GLN A 26 -2.21 -8.70 3.18
C GLN A 26 -3.23 -9.16 2.14
N SER A 27 -4.51 -9.25 2.49
CA SER A 27 -5.57 -9.68 1.56
C SER A 27 -5.75 -8.70 0.39
N VAL A 28 -5.73 -7.39 0.67
CA VAL A 28 -5.86 -6.36 -0.37
C VAL A 28 -4.62 -6.35 -1.27
N VAL A 29 -3.43 -6.37 -0.67
CA VAL A 29 -2.17 -6.36 -1.41
C VAL A 29 -2.01 -7.62 -2.27
N ASN A 30 -2.39 -8.80 -1.78
CA ASN A 30 -2.38 -10.04 -2.57
C ASN A 30 -3.25 -9.94 -3.81
N ARG A 31 -4.42 -9.29 -3.70
CA ARG A 31 -5.30 -9.07 -4.86
C ARG A 31 -4.63 -8.16 -5.89
N ALA A 32 -3.97 -7.09 -5.45
CA ALA A 32 -3.23 -6.21 -6.34
C ALA A 32 -2.09 -6.95 -7.07
N ILE A 33 -1.27 -7.72 -6.34
CA ILE A 33 -0.20 -8.54 -6.94
C ILE A 33 -0.77 -9.50 -8.00
N ARG A 34 -1.89 -10.17 -7.70
CA ARG A 34 -2.48 -11.12 -8.64
C ARG A 34 -2.93 -10.46 -9.94
N MET A 35 -3.49 -9.24 -9.86
CA MET A 35 -3.87 -8.46 -11.04
C MET A 35 -2.65 -7.98 -11.83
N LEU A 36 -1.55 -7.66 -11.15
CA LEU A 36 -0.30 -7.26 -11.79
C LEU A 36 0.42 -8.44 -12.45
N ALA A 37 0.38 -9.62 -11.85
CA ALA A 37 1.08 -10.81 -12.36
C ALA A 37 0.28 -11.57 -13.43
N TRP A 38 -1.04 -11.69 -13.25
CA TRP A 38 -1.89 -12.56 -14.08
C TRP A 38 -3.12 -11.86 -14.65
N GLY A 39 -3.33 -10.59 -14.28
CA GLY A 39 -4.45 -9.81 -14.77
C GLY A 39 -4.14 -9.12 -16.10
N PRO A 40 -5.00 -8.17 -16.52
CA PRO A 40 -4.85 -7.43 -17.78
C PRO A 40 -3.52 -6.69 -17.92
N TYR A 41 -2.80 -6.48 -16.81
CA TYR A 41 -1.50 -5.81 -16.77
C TYR A 41 -0.31 -6.78 -16.75
N GLY A 42 -0.53 -8.10 -16.76
CA GLY A 42 0.52 -9.12 -16.66
C GLY A 42 1.59 -9.03 -17.75
N SER A 43 1.24 -8.56 -18.95
CA SER A 43 2.20 -8.33 -20.03
C SER A 43 3.15 -7.15 -19.78
N HIS A 44 2.82 -6.27 -18.83
CA HIS A 44 3.62 -5.09 -18.49
C HIS A 44 4.54 -5.30 -17.28
N PHE A 45 4.35 -6.40 -16.53
CA PHE A 45 5.12 -6.71 -15.34
C PHE A 45 5.67 -8.13 -15.42
N PHE A 46 7.00 -8.26 -15.40
CA PHE A 46 7.64 -9.58 -15.41
C PHE A 46 7.47 -10.33 -14.08
N SER A 47 7.44 -9.61 -12.95
CA SER A 47 7.21 -10.18 -11.62
C SER A 47 6.60 -9.15 -10.68
N ALA A 48 5.80 -9.60 -9.71
CA ALA A 48 5.19 -8.76 -8.69
C ALA A 48 5.25 -9.47 -7.32
N PHE A 49 5.69 -8.74 -6.29
CA PHE A 49 5.72 -9.20 -4.91
C PHE A 49 5.42 -8.03 -3.96
N ALA A 50 4.98 -8.31 -2.74
CA ALA A 50 4.83 -7.29 -1.73
C ALA A 50 5.06 -7.84 -0.33
N THR A 51 5.49 -6.95 0.56
CA THR A 51 5.71 -7.22 1.97
C THR A 51 4.82 -6.30 2.78
N VAL A 52 4.04 -6.87 3.71
CA VAL A 52 3.33 -6.11 4.73
C VAL A 52 4.13 -6.25 6.02
N ASN A 53 4.58 -5.14 6.58
CA ASN A 53 5.34 -5.10 7.84
C ASN A 53 4.40 -5.09 9.03
#